data_AF-A0A7Z8RLJ3-F1
#
_entry.id   AF-A0A7Z8RLJ3-F1
#
_cell.length_a   1.000
_cell.length_b   1.000
_cell.length_c   1.000
_cell.angle_alpha   90.00
_cell.angle_beta   90.00
_cell.angle_gamma   90.00
#
_symmetry.space_group_name_H-M   'P 1'
#
loop_
_entity.id
_entity.type
_entity.pdbx_description
1 polymer ?
#
loop_
_entity_poly.entity_id
_entity_poly.type
_entity_poly.pdbx_seq_one_letter_code
_entity_poly.pdbx_strand_id
1 'polypeptide(L)' 'MMKGNLTYYFILYPLIFFLVFTLSPIVFHKEKFTSMKDELGILLFYYVLISGYYFIDGISERMKKK' A
#
# COMPACT_ATOMS: atom_id res chain seq x y z
N MET A 1 19.52 -3.24 -6.56
CA MET A 1 19.05 -4.14 -7.63
C MET A 1 17.90 -4.99 -7.07
N MET A 2 16.69 -4.42 -7.09
CA MET A 2 15.39 -5.10 -7.07
C MET A 2 14.55 -4.43 -8.16
N LYS A 3 15.09 -4.39 -9.39
CA LYS A 3 14.46 -3.77 -10.56
C LYS A 3 13.35 -4.66 -11.15
N GLY A 4 12.88 -5.63 -10.38
CA GLY A 4 11.77 -6.53 -10.71
C GLY A 4 10.47 -5.91 -10.24
N ASN A 5 9.81 -5.22 -11.18
CA ASN A 5 8.43 -4.73 -11.10
C ASN A 5 8.03 -4.08 -9.76
N LEU A 6 8.63 -2.95 -9.42
CA LEU A 6 8.14 -2.05 -8.36
C LEU A 6 6.64 -1.70 -8.54
N THR A 7 6.19 -1.56 -9.79
CA THR A 7 4.77 -1.40 -10.17
C THR A 7 3.91 -2.61 -9.79
N TYR A 8 4.47 -3.82 -9.85
CA TYR A 8 3.77 -5.03 -9.43
C TYR A 8 3.51 -5.01 -7.93
N TYR A 9 4.52 -4.66 -7.11
CA TYR A 9 4.32 -4.52 -5.67
C TYR A 9 3.38 -3.36 -5.33
N PHE A 10 3.41 -2.26 -6.10
CA PHE A 10 2.49 -1.13 -5.92
C PHE A 10 1.02 -1.52 -6.12
N ILE A 11 0.73 -2.45 -7.02
CA ILE A 11 -0.63 -2.91 -7.30
C ILE A 11 -1.00 -4.10 -6.42
N LEU A 12 -0.08 -5.05 -6.23
CA LEU A 12 -0.33 -6.29 -5.52
C LEU A 12 -0.59 -6.06 -4.03
N TYR A 13 0.17 -5.17 -3.38
CA TYR A 13 -0.01 -4.91 -1.95
C TYR A 13 -1.38 -4.33 -1.58
N PRO A 14 -1.88 -3.26 -2.23
CA PRO A 14 -3.23 -2.77 -1.95
C PRO A 14 -4.29 -3.80 -2.31
N LEU A 15 -4.08 -4.64 -3.34
CA LEU A 15 -4.99 -5.73 -3.68
C LEU A 15 -5.07 -6.79 -2.58
N ILE A 16 -3.91 -7.24 -2.05
CA ILE A 16 -3.85 -8.20 -0.94
C ILE A 16 -4.45 -7.57 0.33
N PHE A 17 -4.14 -6.30 0.61
CA PHE A 17 -4.67 -5.60 1.77
C PHE A 17 -6.21 -5.52 1.72
N PHE A 18 -6.76 -5.14 0.57
CA PHE A 18 -8.20 -5.11 0.33
C PHE A 18 -8.84 -6.49 0.51
N LEU A 19 -8.18 -7.56 0.00
CA LEU A 19 -8.67 -8.93 0.13
C LEU A 19 -8.71 -9.38 1.60
N VAL A 20 -7.61 -9.18 2.33
CA VAL A 20 -7.52 -9.54 3.76
C VAL A 20 -8.56 -8.77 4.56
N PHE A 21 -8.73 -7.48 4.28
CA PHE A 21 -9.67 -6.65 5.01
C PHE A 21 -11.12 -7.03 4.72
N THR A 22 -11.47 -7.29 3.46
CA THR A 22 -12.83 -7.72 3.07
C THR A 22 -13.17 -9.11 3.63
N LEU A 23 -12.20 -10.02 3.69
CA LEU A 23 -12.39 -11.37 4.20
C LEU A 23 -12.38 -11.43 5.73
N SER A 24 -11.65 -10.54 6.41
CA SER A 24 -11.56 -10.52 7.88
C SER A 24 -12.94 -10.51 8.59
N PRO A 25 -13.90 -9.61 8.27
CA PRO A 25 -15.22 -9.62 8.91
C PRO A 25 -16.03 -10.89 8.59
N ILE A 26 -15.86 -11.47 7.39
CA ILE A 26 -16.54 -12.71 6.97
C ILE A 26 -16.00 -13.91 7.78
N VAL A 27 -14.68 -14.04 7.88
CA VAL A 27 -14.01 -15.15 8.58
C VAL A 27 -14.26 -15.08 10.10
N PHE A 28 -14.26 -13.89 10.67
CA PHE A 28 -14.37 -13.69 12.11
C PHE A 28 -15.79 -13.38 12.61
N HIS A 29 -16.82 -13.48 11.75
CA HIS A 29 -18.25 -13.29 12.10
C HIS A 29 -18.52 -12.03 12.95
N LYS A 30 -17.82 -10.93 12.67
CA LYS A 30 -18.06 -9.64 13.35
C LYS A 30 -18.81 -8.71 12.40
N GLU A 31 -19.91 -8.12 12.89
CA GLU A 31 -20.72 -7.15 12.14
C GLU A 31 -19.94 -5.88 11.73
N LYS A 32 -18.87 -5.53 12.47
CA LYS A 32 -17.96 -4.41 12.16
C LYS A 32 -16.58 -4.68 12.74
N PHE A 33 -15.57 -4.83 11.89
CA PHE A 33 -14.17 -4.92 12.32
C PHE A 33 -13.55 -3.55 12.58
N THR A 34 -13.95 -2.53 11.81
CA THR A 34 -13.41 -1.15 11.86
C THR A 34 -14.36 -0.22 11.07
N SER A 35 -14.34 1.10 11.31
CA SER A 35 -15.14 2.05 10.53
C SER A 35 -14.60 2.10 9.09
N MET A 36 -15.46 2.30 8.07
CA MET A 36 -14.98 2.58 6.69
C MET A 36 -13.95 3.73 6.66
N LYS A 37 -14.04 4.66 7.62
CA LYS A 37 -13.06 5.75 7.78
C LYS A 37 -11.67 5.24 8.18
N ASP A 38 -11.59 4.22 9.03
CA ASP A 38 -10.33 3.64 9.47
C ASP A 38 -9.68 2.81 8.35
N GLU A 39 -10.48 2.08 7.57
CA GLU A 39 -10.02 1.39 6.34
C GLU A 39 -9.40 2.36 5.35
N LEU A 40 -10.15 3.40 5.01
CA LEU A 40 -9.68 4.42 4.08
C LEU A 40 -8.44 5.10 4.65
N GLY A 41 -8.38 5.36 5.96
CA GLY A 41 -7.20 5.92 6.62
C GLY A 41 -5.95 5.05 6.48
N ILE A 42 -6.06 3.74 6.73
CA ILE A 42 -4.93 2.81 6.60
C ILE A 42 -4.50 2.68 5.13
N LEU A 43 -5.45 2.61 4.21
CA LEU A 43 -5.17 2.54 2.78
C LEU A 43 -4.43 3.80 2.30
N LEU A 44 -4.92 5.00 2.68
CA LEU A 44 -4.30 6.28 2.33
C LEU A 44 -2.89 6.40 2.92
N PHE A 45 -2.71 5.99 4.18
CA PHE A 45 -1.40 5.99 4.83
C PHE A 45 -0.40 5.08 4.09
N TYR A 46 -0.87 3.91 3.65
CA TYR A 46 -0.07 2.97 2.87
C TYR A 46 0.37 3.57 1.53
N TYR A 47 -0.53 4.24 0.80
CA TYR A 47 -0.20 4.93 -0.45
C TYR A 47 0.76 6.10 -0.25
N VAL A 48 0.63 6.86 0.85
CA VAL A 48 1.55 7.96 1.19
C VAL A 48 2.96 7.41 1.44
N LEU A 49 3.10 6.32 2.20
CA LEU A 49 4.40 5.69 2.46
C LEU A 49 5.08 5.22 1.16
N ILE A 50 4.32 4.55 0.29
CA ILE A 50 4.87 4.11 -0.99
C ILE A 50 5.22 5.30 -1.89
N SER A 51 4.36 6.31 -1.98
CA SER A 51 4.65 7.54 -2.74
C SER A 51 5.91 8.23 -2.23
N GLY A 52 6.12 8.26 -0.91
CA GLY A 52 7.34 8.78 -0.29
C GLY A 52 8.59 8.01 -0.71
N TYR A 53 8.51 6.68 -0.74
CA TYR A 53 9.60 5.83 -1.23
C TYR A 53 9.93 6.14 -2.70
N TYR A 54 8.94 6.22 -3.58
CA TYR A 54 9.16 6.58 -5.00
C TYR A 54 9.74 7.99 -5.17
N PHE A 55 9.31 8.94 -4.35
CA PHE A 55 9.81 10.31 -4.40
C PHE A 55 11.30 10.37 -4.02
N ILE A 56 11.70 9.65 -2.97
CA ILE A 56 13.09 9.56 -2.54
C ILE A 56 13.94 8.83 -3.58
N ASP A 57 13.44 7.73 -4.15
CA ASP A 57 14.13 6.97 -5.20
C ASP A 57 14.35 7.84 -6.46
N GLY A 58 13.32 8.58 -6.89
CA GLY A 58 13.43 9.52 -8.01
C GLY A 58 14.41 10.68 -7.75
N ILE A 59 14.46 11.21 -6.53
CA ILE A 59 15.47 12.22 -6.14
C ILE A 59 16.87 11.61 -6.14
N SER A 60 17.03 10.41 -5.59
CA SER A 60 18.32 9.68 -5.55
C SER A 60 18.86 9.43 -6.95
N GLU A 61 18.00 9.04 -7.88
CA GLU A 61 18.35 8.78 -9.28
C GLU A 61 18.74 10.08 -10.02
N ARG A 62 18.10 11.21 -9.69
CA ARG A 62 18.52 12.54 -10.20
C ARG A 62 19.84 13.02 -9.61
N MET A 63 20.12 12.73 -8.34
CA MET A 63 21.40 13.07 -7.71
C MET A 63 22.55 12.23 -8.23
N LYS A 64 22.33 10.94 -8.54
CA LYS A 64 23.35 10.04 -9.12
C LYS A 64 23.68 10.32 -10.58
N LYS A 65 22.76 10.94 -11.32
CA LYS A 65 22.98 11.35 -12.72
C LYS A 65 23.72 12.68 -12.86
N LYS A 66 23.99 13.37 -11.76
CA LYS A 66 24.74 14.62 -11.69
C LYS A 66 26.15 14.35 -11.20
#